data_AF-A0A7Y6UFX7-F1
#
_entry.id   AF-A0A7Y6UFX7-F1
#
_cell.length_a   1.000
_cell.length_b   1.000
_cell.length_c   1.000
_cell.angle_alpha   90.00
_cell.angle_beta   90.00
_cell.angle_gamma   90.00
#
_symmetry.space_group_name_H-M   'P 1'
#
loop_
_entity.id
_entity.type
_entity.pdbx_description
1 polymer ?
#
loop_
_entity_poly.entity_id
_entity_poly.type
_entity_poly.pdbx_seq_one_letter_code
_entity_poly.pdbx_strand_id
1 'polypeptide(L)'
;MRIALALVASVVAAPAFADDGAPAPTASVPAAEEPPAQPPAETPPAQPPAETPAEEPSNDMLVPTPRRRVADIVVTSRPDRPRTTVIGLAAGAGVGVILGGIGLYYHLDSRDASNQLNSHRATGEVWSADKQDAYDRAHSSATRAGVFYGVGGAVLIGTLVALILTEPKEETTIIRPHTALVAPTQGGAVVGGMWSF
;
A
#
# COMPACT_ATOMS: atom_id res chain seq x y z
N MET A 1 -22.89 -4.23 -6.86
CA MET A 1 -21.42 -4.07 -6.89
C MET A 1 -20.79 -5.28 -6.22
N ARG A 2 -20.60 -6.37 -6.97
CA ARG A 2 -20.00 -7.63 -6.51
C ARG A 2 -18.50 -7.53 -6.74
N ILE A 3 -17.78 -6.88 -5.83
CA ILE A 3 -16.33 -6.88 -5.88
C ILE A 3 -15.90 -8.28 -5.46
N ALA A 4 -15.30 -8.96 -6.44
CA ALA A 4 -14.68 -10.25 -6.32
C ALA A 4 -13.76 -10.25 -5.09
N LEU A 5 -14.18 -10.98 -4.07
CA LEU A 5 -13.33 -11.56 -3.05
C LEU A 5 -12.48 -12.64 -3.77
N ALA A 6 -11.64 -12.22 -4.71
CA ALA A 6 -10.59 -13.07 -5.28
C ALA A 6 -9.57 -13.22 -4.17
N LEU A 7 -9.86 -14.21 -3.32
CA LEU A 7 -8.95 -14.98 -2.50
C LEU A 7 -7.51 -14.74 -2.96
N VAL A 8 -6.77 -13.93 -2.22
CA VAL A 8 -5.31 -13.95 -2.23
C VAL A 8 -4.92 -15.27 -1.56
N ALA A 9 -5.15 -16.36 -2.30
CA ALA A 9 -4.58 -17.67 -2.07
C ALA A 9 -3.25 -17.77 -2.82
N SER A 10 -2.49 -16.68 -2.86
CA SER A 10 -1.05 -16.79 -2.89
C SER A 10 -0.65 -17.35 -1.54
N VAL A 11 -0.78 -18.67 -1.43
CA VAL A 11 0.03 -19.49 -0.53
C VAL A 11 1.43 -18.92 -0.67
N VAL A 12 1.83 -18.10 0.31
CA VAL A 12 3.23 -17.83 0.55
C VAL A 12 3.75 -19.21 0.84
N ALA A 13 4.30 -19.86 -0.18
CA ALA A 13 5.17 -21.01 0.00
C ALA A 13 6.17 -20.50 1.02
N ALA A 14 6.02 -20.93 2.28
CA ALA A 14 7.02 -20.71 3.28
C ALA A 14 8.33 -21.06 2.59
N PRO A 15 9.35 -20.18 2.59
CA PRO A 15 10.63 -20.58 2.07
C PRO A 15 10.94 -21.89 2.80
N ALA A 16 10.96 -22.99 2.05
CA ALA A 16 11.54 -24.21 2.52
C ALA A 16 12.98 -23.77 2.79
N PHE A 17 13.26 -23.46 4.06
CA PHE A 17 14.61 -23.25 4.52
C PHE A 17 15.30 -24.53 4.10
N ALA A 18 16.06 -24.41 3.02
CA ALA A 18 16.86 -25.49 2.49
C ALA A 18 17.65 -25.98 3.71
N ASP A 19 17.45 -27.26 4.01
CA ASP A 19 18.30 -28.02 4.89
C ASP A 19 19.74 -27.61 4.55
N ASP A 20 20.43 -26.91 5.46
CA ASP A 20 21.83 -26.49 5.32
C ASP A 20 22.70 -27.77 5.37
N GLY A 21 22.53 -28.60 4.34
CA GLY A 21 23.48 -29.63 3.99
C GLY A 21 24.80 -28.94 3.73
N ALA A 22 25.79 -29.33 4.53
CA ALA A 22 27.24 -29.11 4.44
C ALA A 22 27.69 -28.04 3.42
N PRO A 23 28.52 -27.06 3.81
CA PRO A 23 28.95 -25.96 2.95
C PRO A 23 29.38 -26.51 1.59
N ALA A 24 28.56 -26.25 0.57
CA ALA A 24 28.90 -26.63 -0.79
C ALA A 24 30.28 -26.04 -1.10
N PRO A 25 31.18 -26.79 -1.75
CA PRO A 25 32.48 -26.28 -2.16
C PRO A 25 32.25 -24.96 -2.88
N THR A 26 32.95 -23.91 -2.43
CA THR A 26 32.88 -22.55 -2.98
C THR A 26 32.91 -22.61 -4.50
N ALA A 27 31.72 -22.56 -5.10
CA ALA A 27 31.58 -22.48 -6.53
C ALA A 27 32.12 -21.11 -6.92
N SER A 28 33.22 -21.14 -7.66
CA SER A 28 33.86 -19.98 -8.27
C SER A 28 32.79 -19.06 -8.83
N VAL A 29 32.67 -17.87 -8.26
CA VAL A 29 31.78 -16.81 -8.76
C VAL A 29 32.09 -16.63 -10.24
N PRO A 30 31.17 -16.97 -11.17
CA PRO A 30 31.40 -16.69 -12.58
C PRO A 30 31.51 -15.18 -12.72
N ALA A 31 32.53 -14.74 -13.46
CA ALA A 31 32.79 -13.35 -13.76
C ALA A 31 31.48 -12.66 -14.18
N ALA A 32 31.12 -11.59 -13.47
CA ALA A 32 29.95 -10.79 -13.78
C ALA A 32 30.02 -10.34 -15.24
N GLU A 33 29.15 -10.92 -16.05
CA GLU A 33 28.95 -10.52 -17.44
C GLU A 33 28.42 -9.09 -17.43
N GLU A 34 29.20 -8.18 -18.01
CA GLU A 34 28.90 -6.76 -18.08
C GLU A 34 27.52 -6.56 -18.74
N PRO A 35 26.56 -5.88 -18.08
CA PRO A 35 25.23 -5.71 -18.64
C PRO A 35 25.33 -4.99 -19.99
N PRO A 36 24.62 -5.47 -21.03
CA PRO A 36 24.69 -4.89 -22.36
C PRO A 36 24.31 -3.40 -22.31
N ALA A 37 25.13 -2.59 -22.97
CA ALA A 37 24.93 -1.15 -23.10
C ALA A 37 23.50 -0.85 -23.59
N GLN A 38 22.76 -0.06 -22.81
CA GLN A 38 21.43 0.39 -23.20
C GLN A 38 21.50 1.20 -24.51
N PRO A 39 20.65 0.91 -25.50
CA PRO A 39 20.61 1.69 -26.72
C PRO A 39 20.21 3.15 -26.42
N PRO A 40 20.68 4.12 -27.23
CA PRO A 40 20.40 5.53 -27.03
C PRO A 40 18.88 5.78 -27.01
N ALA A 41 18.41 6.54 -26.02
CA ALA A 41 17.02 6.98 -25.93
C ALA A 41 16.62 7.74 -27.21
N GLU A 42 15.56 7.28 -27.86
CA GLU A 42 14.97 7.96 -29.03
C GLU A 42 14.48 9.35 -28.64
N THR A 43 14.98 10.36 -29.34
CA THR A 43 14.57 11.76 -29.21
C THR A 43 13.09 11.88 -29.54
N PRO A 44 12.25 12.48 -28.66
CA PRO A 44 10.84 12.71 -28.95
C PRO A 44 10.67 13.55 -30.23
N PRO A 45 9.72 13.20 -31.11
CA PRO A 45 9.46 13.96 -32.33
C PRO A 45 9.05 15.40 -32.01
N ALA A 46 9.58 16.35 -32.77
CA ALA A 46 9.30 17.77 -32.66
C ALA A 46 7.79 18.04 -32.82
N GLN A 47 7.20 18.79 -31.87
CA GLN A 47 5.82 19.23 -31.96
C GLN A 47 5.63 20.15 -33.18
N PRO A 48 4.57 19.96 -33.98
CA PRO A 48 4.29 20.81 -35.12
C PRO A 48 3.99 22.27 -34.69
N PRO A 49 4.29 23.26 -35.54
CA PRO A 49 4.05 24.68 -35.24
C PRO A 49 2.57 24.93 -34.93
N ALA A 50 2.31 25.69 -33.87
CA ALA A 50 0.96 26.15 -33.54
C ALA A 50 0.40 26.99 -34.71
N GLU A 51 -0.75 26.58 -35.23
CA GLU A 51 -1.48 27.33 -36.25
C GLU A 51 -1.96 28.66 -35.66
N THR A 52 -1.57 29.76 -36.30
CA THR A 52 -2.04 31.11 -35.99
C THR A 52 -3.54 31.18 -36.28
N PRO A 53 -4.41 31.51 -35.29
CA PRO A 53 -5.84 31.65 -35.53
C PRO A 53 -6.11 32.76 -36.55
N ALA A 54 -6.89 32.42 -37.59
CA ALA A 54 -7.36 33.39 -38.57
C ALA A 54 -8.30 34.41 -37.90
N GLU A 55 -8.11 35.69 -38.20
CA GLU A 55 -9.00 36.78 -37.76
C GLU A 55 -10.41 36.55 -38.32
N GLU A 56 -11.36 36.29 -37.43
CA GLU A 56 -12.78 36.14 -37.74
C GLU A 56 -13.42 37.54 -37.90
N PRO A 57 -14.25 37.76 -38.94
CA PRO A 57 -14.84 39.07 -39.21
C PRO A 57 -15.72 39.55 -38.05
N SER A 58 -15.46 40.78 -37.61
CA SER A 58 -16.15 41.48 -36.53
C SER A 58 -17.65 41.62 -36.84
N ASN A 59 -18.44 40.69 -36.33
CA ASN A 59 -19.88 40.76 -36.37
C ASN A 59 -20.35 41.57 -35.16
N ASP A 60 -20.69 42.84 -35.40
CA ASP A 60 -21.14 43.84 -34.41
C ASP A 60 -22.57 43.53 -33.93
N MET A 61 -22.76 42.32 -33.38
CA MET A 61 -24.00 41.92 -32.73
C MET A 61 -24.00 42.42 -31.29
N LEU A 62 -24.91 43.36 -31.01
CA LEU A 62 -25.49 43.69 -29.70
C LEU A 62 -24.88 42.89 -28.54
N VAL A 63 -23.85 43.45 -27.90
CA VAL A 63 -23.15 42.82 -26.78
C VAL A 63 -24.19 42.44 -25.73
N PRO A 64 -24.54 41.14 -25.56
CA PRO A 64 -25.43 40.76 -24.50
C PRO A 64 -24.71 41.12 -23.20
N THR A 65 -25.30 42.01 -22.41
CA THR A 65 -24.76 42.39 -21.09
C THR A 65 -24.31 41.12 -20.37
N PRO A 66 -23.05 41.01 -19.94
CA PRO A 66 -22.51 39.77 -19.41
C PRO A 66 -23.37 39.36 -18.22
N ARG A 67 -24.18 38.31 -18.39
CA ARG A 67 -24.88 37.68 -17.27
C ARG A 67 -23.78 37.27 -16.30
N ARG A 68 -23.80 37.87 -15.10
CA ARG A 68 -22.87 37.57 -14.01
C ARG A 68 -22.89 36.06 -13.80
N ARG A 69 -21.88 35.34 -14.32
CA ARG A 69 -21.78 33.89 -14.12
C ARG A 69 -21.57 33.71 -12.62
N VAL A 70 -22.54 33.11 -11.96
CA VAL A 70 -22.35 32.64 -10.60
C VAL A 70 -21.22 31.61 -10.70
N ALA A 71 -20.12 31.84 -9.98
CA ALA A 71 -18.98 30.94 -10.02
C ALA A 71 -19.45 29.56 -9.54
N ASP A 72 -19.12 28.51 -10.30
CA ASP A 72 -19.38 27.14 -9.90
C ASP A 72 -18.64 26.88 -8.58
N ILE A 73 -19.37 26.42 -7.57
CA ILE A 73 -18.78 26.07 -6.28
C ILE A 73 -18.28 24.63 -6.42
N VAL A 74 -16.98 24.48 -6.59
CA VAL A 74 -16.32 23.18 -6.61
C VAL A 74 -16.07 22.76 -5.16
N VAL A 75 -16.86 21.81 -4.67
CA VAL A 75 -16.62 21.19 -3.36
C VAL A 75 -15.98 19.83 -3.60
N THR A 76 -14.73 19.68 -3.18
CA THR A 76 -14.08 18.38 -3.10
C THR A 76 -14.42 17.76 -1.75
N SER A 77 -15.31 16.77 -1.76
CA SER A 77 -15.61 15.98 -0.57
C SER A 77 -14.85 14.66 -0.63
N ARG A 78 -14.13 14.32 0.43
CA ARG A 78 -13.60 12.97 0.60
C ARG A 78 -14.72 12.07 1.15
N PRO A 79 -15.09 10.98 0.46
CA PRO A 79 -16.05 10.04 1.00
C PRO A 79 -15.52 9.47 2.32
N ASP A 80 -16.35 9.46 3.36
CA ASP A 80 -15.99 8.81 4.62
C ASP A 80 -15.81 7.31 4.38
N ARG A 81 -14.68 6.77 4.81
CA ARG A 81 -14.42 5.34 4.73
C ARG A 81 -15.43 4.59 5.62
N PRO A 82 -16.09 3.52 5.12
CA PRO A 82 -17.03 2.78 5.95
C PRO A 82 -16.32 2.25 7.19
N ARG A 83 -16.95 2.41 8.37
CA ARG A 83 -16.37 2.03 9.67
C ARG A 83 -15.89 0.58 9.70
N THR A 84 -16.58 -0.31 8.99
CA THR A 84 -16.22 -1.73 8.89
C THR A 84 -14.84 -1.94 8.25
N THR A 85 -14.49 -1.18 7.21
CA THR A 85 -13.16 -1.24 6.58
C THR A 85 -12.08 -0.73 7.51
N VAL A 86 -12.34 0.36 8.24
CA VAL A 86 -11.38 0.91 9.21
C VAL A 86 -11.11 -0.09 10.33
N ILE A 87 -12.15 -0.71 10.89
CA ILE A 87 -12.02 -1.73 11.93
C ILE A 87 -11.26 -2.95 11.40
N GLY A 88 -11.55 -3.39 10.18
CA GLY A 88 -10.84 -4.52 9.56
C GLY A 88 -9.34 -4.26 9.39
N LEU A 89 -8.96 -3.08 8.89
CA LEU A 89 -7.56 -2.68 8.74
C LEU A 89 -6.85 -2.54 10.09
N ALA A 90 -7.52 -1.96 11.09
CA ALA A 90 -6.97 -1.84 12.44
C ALA A 90 -6.75 -3.22 13.10
N ALA A 91 -7.70 -4.14 12.92
CA ALA A 91 -7.56 -5.51 13.41
C ALA A 91 -6.40 -6.25 12.72
N GLY A 92 -6.29 -6.14 11.39
CA GLY A 92 -5.18 -6.73 10.63
C GLY A 92 -3.82 -6.20 11.06
N ALA A 93 -3.69 -4.88 11.20
CA ALA A 93 -2.47 -4.25 11.71
C ALA A 93 -2.16 -4.71 13.14
N GLY A 94 -3.16 -4.80 14.01
CA GLY A 94 -3.02 -5.29 15.38
C GLY A 94 -2.47 -6.73 15.44
N VAL A 95 -3.01 -7.64 14.63
CA VAL A 95 -2.51 -9.02 14.54
C VAL A 95 -1.07 -9.06 14.05
N GLY A 96 -0.73 -8.25 13.04
CA GLY A 96 0.64 -8.13 12.52
C GLY A 96 1.64 -7.68 13.58
N VAL A 97 1.29 -6.68 14.38
CA VAL A 97 2.13 -6.19 15.49
C VAL A 97 2.31 -7.26 16.58
N ILE A 98 1.23 -7.97 16.96
CA ILE A 98 1.31 -9.04 17.96
C ILE A 98 2.24 -10.16 17.48
N LEU A 99 2.07 -10.63 16.24
CA LEU A 99 2.93 -11.67 15.67
C LEU A 99 4.39 -11.21 15.55
N GLY A 100 4.61 -9.96 15.14
CA GLY A 100 5.95 -9.36 15.11
C GLY A 100 6.60 -9.30 16.49
N GLY A 101 5.83 -8.96 17.53
CA GLY A 101 6.29 -8.97 18.92
C GLY A 101 6.68 -10.37 19.42
N ILE A 102 5.88 -11.39 19.08
CA ILE A 102 6.20 -12.79 19.39
C ILE A 102 7.47 -13.24 18.66
N GLY A 103 7.62 -12.86 17.38
CA GLY A 103 8.84 -13.11 16.61
C GLY A 103 10.09 -12.48 17.24
N LEU A 104 9.95 -11.25 17.74
CA LEU A 104 11.03 -10.55 18.46
C LEU A 104 11.43 -11.25 19.75
N TYR A 105 10.46 -11.74 20.52
CA TYR A 105 10.74 -12.54 21.72
C TYR A 105 11.61 -13.76 21.39
N TYR A 106 11.22 -14.58 20.39
CA TYR A 106 12.00 -15.75 20.00
C TYR A 106 13.37 -15.41 19.40
N HIS A 107 13.49 -14.27 18.72
CA HIS A 107 14.76 -13.78 18.20
C HIS A 107 15.74 -13.44 19.34
N LEU A 108 15.26 -12.78 20.39
CA LEU A 108 16.08 -12.47 21.56
C LEU A 108 16.47 -13.75 22.33
N ASP A 109 15.54 -14.68 22.52
CA ASP A 109 15.79 -15.99 23.14
C ASP A 109 16.87 -16.79 22.39
N SER A 110 16.79 -16.83 21.05
CA SER A 110 17.80 -17.46 20.20
C SER A 110 19.18 -16.82 20.37
N ARG A 111 19.23 -15.48 20.44
CA ARG A 111 20.48 -14.73 20.64
C ARG A 111 21.11 -15.04 22.01
N ASP A 112 20.32 -15.14 23.06
CA ASP A 112 20.80 -15.49 24.40
C ASP A 112 21.33 -16.93 24.45
N ALA A 113 20.65 -17.87 23.80
CA ALA A 113 21.14 -19.25 23.67
C ALA A 113 22.46 -19.33 22.89
N SER A 114 22.60 -18.58 21.79
CA SER A 114 23.88 -18.49 21.06
C SER A 114 24.99 -17.85 21.88
N ASN A 115 24.68 -16.81 22.68
CA ASN A 115 25.67 -16.20 23.57
C ASN A 115 26.16 -17.17 24.65
N GLN A 116 25.28 -18.02 25.19
CA GLN A 116 25.66 -19.07 26.13
C GLN A 116 26.62 -20.09 25.48
N LEU A 117 26.33 -20.53 24.25
CA LEU A 117 27.24 -21.40 23.48
C LEU A 117 28.60 -20.74 23.24
N ASN A 118 28.61 -19.47 22.80
CA ASN A 118 29.85 -18.74 22.51
C ASN A 118 30.68 -18.41 23.76
N SER A 119 30.04 -18.33 24.93
CA SER A 119 30.75 -18.11 26.20
C SER A 119 31.61 -19.31 26.61
N HIS A 120 31.28 -20.51 26.12
CA HIS A 120 32.14 -21.68 26.24
C HIS A 120 33.23 -21.57 25.18
N ARG A 121 34.42 -21.11 25.57
CA ARG A 121 35.58 -21.10 24.69
C ARG A 121 35.77 -22.50 24.09
N ALA A 122 36.12 -22.57 22.80
CA ALA A 122 36.48 -23.82 22.13
C ALA A 122 37.77 -24.39 22.73
N THR A 123 37.68 -25.00 23.91
CA THR A 123 38.78 -25.55 24.70
C THR A 123 39.13 -26.98 24.31
N GLY A 124 38.57 -27.49 23.21
CA GLY A 124 38.70 -28.90 22.82
C GLY A 124 37.92 -29.86 23.72
N GLU A 125 37.01 -29.35 24.53
CA GLU A 125 36.09 -30.19 25.31
C GLU A 125 35.22 -31.05 24.41
N VAL A 126 35.00 -32.30 24.84
CA VAL A 126 34.07 -33.23 24.20
C VAL A 126 32.66 -32.61 24.19
N TRP A 127 31.95 -32.77 23.08
CA TRP A 127 30.58 -32.31 22.92
C TRP A 127 29.65 -33.05 23.89
N SER A 128 29.11 -32.34 24.88
CA SER A 128 28.22 -32.91 25.90
C SER A 128 26.75 -32.82 25.49
N ALA A 129 25.88 -33.61 26.14
CA ALA A 129 24.43 -33.56 25.91
C ALA A 129 23.84 -32.17 26.18
N ASP A 130 24.32 -31.45 27.21
CA ASP A 130 23.87 -30.10 27.52
C ASP A 130 24.16 -29.09 26.39
N LYS A 131 25.31 -29.25 25.69
CA LYS A 131 25.67 -28.43 24.52
C LYS A 131 24.76 -28.74 23.32
N GLN A 132 24.39 -30.01 23.14
CA GLN A 132 23.42 -30.42 22.13
C GLN A 132 22.03 -29.81 22.40
N ASP A 133 21.54 -29.90 23.62
CA ASP A 133 20.23 -29.34 24.00
C ASP A 133 20.18 -27.81 23.81
N ALA A 134 21.27 -27.11 24.14
CA ALA A 134 21.38 -25.67 23.90
C ALA A 134 21.39 -25.33 22.40
N TYR A 135 22.09 -26.13 21.59
CA TYR A 135 22.11 -25.98 20.13
C TYR A 135 20.72 -26.22 19.51
N ASP A 136 20.05 -27.31 19.88
CA ASP A 136 18.72 -27.65 19.37
C ASP A 136 17.67 -26.61 19.77
N ARG A 137 17.78 -26.05 20.99
CA ARG A 137 16.95 -24.93 21.44
C ARG A 137 17.21 -23.67 20.62
N ALA A 138 18.48 -23.30 20.40
CA ALA A 138 18.83 -22.12 19.61
C ALA A 138 18.31 -22.25 18.17
N HIS A 139 18.45 -23.43 17.57
CA HIS A 139 18.00 -23.71 16.20
C HIS A 139 16.47 -23.65 16.09
N SER A 140 15.75 -24.34 17.00
CA SER A 140 14.29 -24.34 16.98
C SER A 140 13.68 -22.96 17.28
N SER A 141 14.26 -22.17 18.19
CA SER A 141 13.85 -20.79 18.43
C SER A 141 14.10 -19.89 17.21
N ALA A 142 15.23 -20.06 16.50
CA ALA A 142 15.52 -19.32 15.27
C ALA A 142 14.50 -19.64 14.16
N THR A 143 14.16 -20.91 13.94
CA THR A 143 13.14 -21.31 12.95
C THR A 143 11.78 -20.70 13.29
N ARG A 144 11.36 -20.77 14.57
CA ARG A 144 10.09 -20.18 15.01
C ARG A 144 10.08 -18.67 14.82
N ALA A 145 11.15 -17.98 15.19
CA ALA A 145 11.28 -16.53 14.97
C ALA A 145 11.14 -16.18 13.48
N GLY A 146 11.82 -16.92 12.60
CA GLY A 146 11.72 -16.75 11.15
C GLY A 146 10.29 -16.92 10.63
N VAL A 147 9.57 -17.94 11.10
CA VAL A 147 8.15 -18.16 10.73
C VAL A 147 7.27 -17.01 11.22
N PHE A 148 7.41 -16.58 12.47
CA PHE A 148 6.59 -15.49 13.02
C PHE A 148 6.86 -14.15 12.33
N TYR A 149 8.12 -13.83 12.02
CA TYR A 149 8.44 -12.65 11.24
C TYR A 149 7.97 -12.74 9.79
N GLY A 150 8.09 -13.91 9.15
CA GLY A 150 7.58 -14.12 7.81
C GLY A 150 6.08 -13.91 7.73
N VAL A 151 5.32 -14.59 8.59
CA VAL A 151 3.85 -14.49 8.63
C VAL A 151 3.41 -13.10 9.11
N GLY A 152 3.98 -12.59 10.20
CA GLY A 152 3.65 -11.27 10.73
C GLY A 152 3.97 -10.14 9.75
N GLY A 153 5.13 -10.21 9.09
CA GLY A 153 5.55 -9.28 8.05
C GLY A 153 4.62 -9.33 6.83
N ALA A 154 4.27 -10.52 6.35
CA ALA A 154 3.31 -10.69 5.26
C ALA A 154 1.93 -10.10 5.58
N VAL A 155 1.44 -10.28 6.81
CA VAL A 155 0.17 -9.68 7.27
C VAL A 155 0.26 -8.15 7.31
N LEU A 156 1.36 -7.57 7.80
CA LEU A 156 1.54 -6.11 7.83
C LEU A 156 1.61 -5.52 6.41
N ILE A 157 2.40 -6.13 5.52
CA ILE A 157 2.50 -5.69 4.12
C ILE A 157 1.14 -5.83 3.44
N GLY A 158 0.45 -6.96 3.61
CA GLY A 158 -0.89 -7.16 3.07
C GLY A 158 -1.90 -6.14 3.58
N THR A 159 -1.84 -5.79 4.86
CA THR A 159 -2.69 -4.74 5.45
C THR A 159 -2.38 -3.36 4.88
N LEU A 160 -1.10 -3.05 4.66
CA LEU A 160 -0.67 -1.78 4.06
C LEU A 160 -1.13 -1.66 2.59
N VAL A 161 -0.97 -2.73 1.81
CA VAL A 161 -1.47 -2.80 0.42
C VAL A 161 -2.99 -2.65 0.40
N ALA A 162 -3.71 -3.33 1.29
CA ALA A 162 -5.15 -3.19 1.40
C ALA A 162 -5.56 -1.76 1.78
N LEU A 163 -4.79 -1.07 2.62
CA LEU A 163 -5.05 0.31 2.99
C LEU A 163 -4.96 1.27 1.79
N ILE A 164 -3.96 1.08 0.93
CA ILE A 164 -3.77 1.86 -0.32
C ILE A 164 -4.88 1.55 -1.33
N LEU A 165 -5.19 0.26 -1.54
CA LEU A 165 -6.22 -0.16 -2.49
C LEU A 165 -7.65 0.24 -2.08
N THR A 166 -7.87 0.47 -0.79
CA THR A 166 -9.18 0.89 -0.25
C THR A 166 -9.27 2.41 -0.01
N GLU A 167 -8.33 3.21 -0.53
CA GLU A 167 -8.47 4.66 -0.50
C GLU A 167 -9.70 5.10 -1.29
N PRO A 168 -10.66 5.81 -0.66
CA PRO A 168 -11.82 6.33 -1.36
C PRO A 168 -11.34 7.37 -2.38
N LYS A 169 -11.79 7.24 -3.63
CA LYS A 169 -11.52 8.25 -4.66
C LYS A 169 -12.20 9.56 -4.29
N GLU A 170 -11.49 10.67 -4.43
CA GLU A 170 -12.07 11.99 -4.21
C GLU A 170 -13.18 12.23 -5.24
N GLU A 171 -14.38 12.56 -4.77
CA GLU A 171 -15.51 12.91 -5.64
C GLU A 171 -15.63 14.42 -5.68
N THR A 172 -15.31 15.00 -6.85
CA THR A 172 -15.50 16.43 -7.11
C THR A 172 -16.95 16.66 -7.51
N THR A 173 -17.78 17.10 -6.58
CA THR A 173 -19.15 17.48 -6.90
C THR A 173 -19.18 18.96 -7.26
N ILE A 174 -19.50 19.24 -8.52
CA ILE A 174 -19.71 20.60 -8.99
C ILE A 174 -21.15 20.98 -8.66
N ILE A 175 -21.33 21.77 -7.60
CA ILE A 175 -22.64 22.30 -7.25
C ILE A 175 -22.90 23.47 -8.19
N ARG A 176 -23.72 23.25 -9.21
CA ARG A 176 -24.28 24.32 -10.02
C ARG A 176 -25.49 24.88 -9.28
N PRO A 177 -25.43 26.10 -8.72
CA PRO A 177 -26.60 26.70 -8.11
C PRO A 177 -27.62 26.96 -9.21
N HIS A 178 -28.57 26.05 -9.39
CA HIS A 178 -29.79 26.37 -10.11
C HIS A 178 -30.47 27.44 -9.27
N THR A 179 -30.57 28.65 -9.79
CA THR A 179 -31.47 29.66 -9.23
C THR A 179 -32.87 29.05 -9.23
N ALA A 180 -33.28 28.50 -8.08
CA ALA A 180 -34.67 28.19 -7.85
C ALA A 180 -35.39 29.52 -8.00
N LEU A 181 -36.11 29.67 -9.11
CA LEU A 181 -37.02 30.78 -9.33
C LEU A 181 -38.11 30.61 -8.27
N VAL A 182 -37.90 31.22 -7.10
CA VAL A 182 -38.93 31.38 -6.08
C VAL A 182 -39.92 32.36 -6.69
N ALA A 183 -40.85 31.85 -7.49
CA ALA A 183 -41.99 32.63 -7.94
C ALA A 183 -42.83 32.90 -6.69
N PRO A 184 -43.05 34.15 -6.28
CA PRO A 184 -43.96 34.45 -5.20
C PRO A 184 -45.35 33.98 -5.63
N THR A 185 -45.85 32.91 -5.03
CA THR A 185 -47.25 32.54 -5.14
C THR A 185 -48.05 33.58 -4.38
N GLN A 186 -49.09 34.11 -5.03
CA GLN A 186 -49.98 35.12 -4.49
C GLN A 186 -50.82 34.51 -3.35
N GLY A 187 -50.20 34.37 -2.17
CA GLY A 187 -50.78 33.67 -1.02
C GLY A 187 -49.90 33.51 0.22
N GLY A 188 -48.62 33.96 0.20
CA GLY A 188 -47.78 33.98 1.41
C GLY A 188 -47.24 32.63 1.90
N ALA A 189 -47.54 31.54 1.20
CA ALA A 189 -46.94 30.23 1.45
C ALA A 189 -45.64 30.09 0.66
N VAL A 190 -44.51 30.23 1.35
CA VAL A 190 -43.20 29.83 0.79
C VAL A 190 -43.24 28.30 0.64
N VAL A 191 -43.43 27.81 -0.58
CA VAL A 191 -43.21 26.39 -0.88
C VAL A 191 -41.71 26.17 -0.78
N GLY A 192 -41.25 25.76 0.40
CA GLY A 192 -39.89 25.28 0.59
C GLY A 192 -39.65 24.16 -0.40
N GLY A 193 -38.71 24.38 -1.32
CA GLY A 193 -38.33 23.40 -2.32
C GLY A 193 -38.12 22.04 -1.66
N MET A 194 -38.85 21.05 -2.13
CA MET A 194 -38.73 19.67 -1.70
C MET A 194 -37.37 19.17 -2.17
N TRP A 195 -36.38 19.15 -1.29
CA TRP A 195 -35.09 18.53 -1.58
C TRP A 195 -35.30 17.02 -1.53
N SER A 196 -35.26 16.35 -2.69
CA SER A 196 -35.10 14.90 -2.73
C SER A 196 -33.61 14.59 -2.86
N PHE A 197 -33.08 13.91 -1.84
CA PHE A 197 -31.78 13.24 -1.87
C PHE A 197 -31.86 11.93 -2.65
#